data_AF-A0A7S1QIQ9-F1
#
_entry.id   AF-A0A7S1QIQ9-F1
#
_cell.length_a   1.000
_cell.length_b   1.000
_cell.length_c   1.000
_cell.angle_alpha   90.00
_cell.angle_beta   90.00
_cell.angle_gamma   90.00
#
_symmetry.space_group_name_H-M   'P 1'
#
loop_
_entity.id
_entity.type
_entity.pdbx_description
1 polymer ?
#
loop_
_entity_poly.entity_id
_entity_poly.type
_entity_poly.pdbx_seq_one_letter_code
_entity_poly.pdbx_strand_id
1 'polypeptide(L)'
;MGSEEAASNALLHGCGRHSSWLLKESSDRSVAKLFRGAQRRYFTIDFGTRTFSYAHTAQETASTSIPFADIIEAALVPDVRGTSQLRRGLAMFVARPSPAAHSRNRFTVTLKSRVLRLTAESAAEAELWVSMLSMASSSR
;
A
#
# COMPACT_ATOMS: atom_id res chain seq x y z
N MET A 1 11.17 -22.86 12.54
CA MET A 1 11.41 -21.50 11.99
C MET A 1 11.56 -21.49 10.45
N GLY A 2 11.10 -22.52 9.70
CA GLY A 2 11.28 -22.58 8.23
C GLY A 2 10.02 -22.33 7.37
N SER A 3 8.84 -22.19 7.98
CA SER A 3 7.57 -22.11 7.22
C SER A 3 7.25 -20.72 6.67
N GLU A 4 7.74 -19.66 7.33
CA GLU A 4 7.44 -18.27 6.96
C GLU A 4 8.34 -17.77 5.81
N GLU A 5 9.58 -18.25 5.78
CA GLU A 5 10.55 -17.96 4.70
C GLU A 5 10.16 -18.67 3.40
N ALA A 6 9.72 -19.93 3.47
CA ALA A 6 9.22 -20.68 2.32
C ALA A 6 7.96 -20.04 1.72
N ALA A 7 7.05 -19.56 2.55
CA ALA A 7 5.86 -18.82 2.10
C ALA A 7 6.24 -17.49 1.44
N SER A 8 7.20 -16.75 2.02
CA SER A 8 7.71 -15.51 1.44
C SER A 8 8.36 -15.76 0.07
N ASN A 9 9.16 -16.82 -0.07
CA ASN A 9 9.75 -17.20 -1.36
C ASN A 9 8.70 -17.62 -2.40
N ALA A 10 7.69 -18.39 -2.00
CA ALA A 10 6.58 -18.75 -2.89
C ALA A 10 5.84 -17.50 -3.42
N LEU A 11 5.58 -16.55 -2.53
CA LEU A 11 4.96 -15.27 -2.90
C LEU A 11 5.81 -14.45 -3.87
N LEU A 12 7.13 -14.47 -3.72
CA LEU A 12 8.07 -13.85 -4.65
C LEU A 12 8.12 -14.53 -6.02
N HIS A 13 7.66 -15.78 -6.14
CA HIS A 13 7.50 -16.49 -7.41
C HIS A 13 6.09 -16.33 -8.02
N GLY A 14 5.25 -15.47 -7.45
CA GLY A 14 3.89 -15.24 -7.94
C GLY A 14 2.96 -16.44 -7.71
N CYS A 15 3.22 -17.25 -6.69
CA CYS A 15 2.34 -18.34 -6.28
C CYS A 15 1.86 -18.18 -4.83
N GLY A 16 0.66 -18.71 -4.56
CA GLY A 16 0.05 -18.68 -3.24
C GLY A 16 -0.83 -17.46 -2.97
N ARG A 17 -1.03 -17.17 -1.68
CA ARG A 17 -1.93 -16.12 -1.18
C ARG A 17 -1.24 -15.36 -0.06
N HIS A 18 -1.30 -14.04 -0.11
CA HIS A 18 -0.79 -13.16 0.93
C HIS A 18 -1.90 -12.24 1.43
N SER A 19 -1.94 -11.97 2.74
CA SER A 19 -2.92 -11.08 3.32
C SER A 19 -2.34 -10.30 4.49
N SER A 20 -2.65 -9.02 4.57
CA SER A 20 -2.20 -8.16 5.67
C SER A 20 -3.08 -6.93 5.85
N TRP A 21 -2.91 -6.25 6.98
CA TRP A 21 -3.63 -5.02 7.25
C TRP A 21 -2.89 -3.83 6.64
N LEU A 22 -3.56 -3.10 5.75
CA LEU A 22 -3.01 -1.87 5.16
C LEU A 22 -3.92 -0.68 5.46
N LEU A 23 -3.33 0.50 5.55
CA LEU A 23 -4.06 1.77 5.62
C LEU A 23 -4.36 2.25 4.21
N LYS A 24 -5.64 2.27 3.84
CA LYS A 24 -6.13 2.80 2.57
C LYS A 24 -6.48 4.27 2.71
N GLU A 25 -5.82 5.15 1.97
CA GLU A 25 -6.17 6.56 1.93
C GLU A 25 -7.50 6.75 1.17
N SER A 26 -8.32 7.70 1.63
CA SER A 26 -9.57 8.03 0.95
C SER A 26 -9.28 8.74 -0.36
N SER A 27 -9.88 8.28 -1.47
CA SER A 27 -9.72 8.86 -2.81
C SER A 27 -10.66 10.05 -3.07
N ASP A 28 -11.30 10.59 -2.03
CA ASP A 28 -12.40 11.55 -2.14
C ASP A 28 -11.86 12.96 -2.47
N ARG A 29 -12.05 13.42 -3.73
CA ARG A 29 -11.65 14.76 -4.23
C ARG A 29 -12.54 15.90 -3.69
N SER A 30 -13.30 15.66 -2.64
CA SER A 30 -14.12 16.67 -2.00
C SER A 30 -13.27 17.47 -1.00
N VAL A 31 -13.01 18.73 -1.34
CA VAL A 31 -12.23 19.72 -0.56
C VAL A 31 -12.70 19.84 0.90
N ALA A 32 -13.91 19.36 1.21
CA ALA A 32 -14.52 19.33 2.53
C ALA A 32 -14.04 18.18 3.47
N LYS A 33 -13.13 17.28 3.05
CA LYS A 33 -12.72 16.09 3.82
C LYS A 33 -11.21 15.95 4.04
N LEU A 34 -10.50 17.05 4.24
CA LEU A 34 -9.07 17.04 4.62
C LEU A 34 -8.75 16.22 5.91
N PHE A 35 -9.78 15.72 6.62
CA PHE A 35 -9.69 14.93 7.85
C PHE A 35 -10.35 13.55 7.82
N ARG A 36 -10.88 13.02 6.69
CA ARG A 36 -11.26 11.59 6.63
C ARG A 36 -10.01 10.74 6.45
N GLY A 37 -9.39 10.44 7.60
CA GLY A 37 -8.14 9.69 7.74
C GLY A 37 -8.14 8.34 7.01
N ALA A 38 -6.93 7.86 6.75
CA ALA A 38 -6.70 6.54 6.15
C ALA A 38 -7.44 5.46 6.95
N GLN A 39 -8.15 4.57 6.25
CA GLN A 39 -8.91 3.49 6.87
C GLN A 39 -8.08 2.20 6.83
N ARG A 40 -7.92 1.53 7.97
CA ARG A 40 -7.29 0.21 8.03
C ARG A 40 -8.23 -0.83 7.41
N ARG A 41 -7.75 -1.58 6.44
CA ARG A 41 -8.49 -2.64 5.73
C ARG A 41 -7.62 -3.88 5.62
N TYR A 42 -8.25 -5.04 5.66
CA TYR A 42 -7.56 -6.30 5.44
C TYR A 42 -7.49 -6.56 3.95
N PHE A 43 -6.29 -6.55 3.39
CA PHE A 43 -6.04 -6.78 1.97
C PHE A 43 -5.56 -8.21 1.75
N THR A 44 -5.95 -8.77 0.62
CA THR A 44 -5.56 -10.12 0.20
C THR A 44 -5.20 -10.09 -1.28
N ILE A 45 -4.04 -10.66 -1.63
CA ILE A 45 -3.70 -11.04 -3.00
C ILE A 45 -3.66 -12.56 -3.10
N ASP A 46 -4.33 -13.10 -4.11
CA ASP A 46 -4.44 -14.53 -4.36
C ASP A 46 -4.11 -14.81 -5.83
N PHE A 47 -2.97 -15.46 -6.06
CA PHE A 47 -2.49 -15.78 -7.41
C PHE A 47 -3.24 -16.97 -8.01
N GLY A 48 -3.83 -17.85 -7.20
CA GLY A 48 -4.62 -18.98 -7.67
C GLY A 48 -5.94 -18.53 -8.28
N THR A 49 -6.64 -17.60 -7.62
CA THR A 49 -7.86 -17.00 -8.16
C THR A 49 -7.60 -15.77 -9.04
N ARG A 50 -6.35 -15.28 -9.08
CA ARG A 50 -5.92 -14.09 -9.82
C ARG A 50 -6.68 -12.83 -9.41
N THR A 51 -6.87 -12.66 -8.10
CA THR A 51 -7.61 -11.54 -7.52
C THR A 51 -6.83 -10.81 -6.44
N PHE A 52 -7.02 -9.49 -6.39
CA PHE A 52 -6.61 -8.62 -5.30
C PHE A 52 -7.87 -8.05 -4.65
N SER A 53 -8.04 -8.22 -3.34
CA SER A 53 -9.28 -7.89 -2.65
C SER A 53 -9.04 -7.23 -1.30
N TYR A 54 -10.07 -6.61 -0.74
CA TYR A 54 -10.03 -6.09 0.62
C TYR A 54 -11.38 -6.13 1.35
N ALA A 55 -11.32 -6.21 2.67
CA ALA A 55 -12.47 -6.25 3.57
C ALA A 55 -12.28 -5.35 4.81
N HIS A 56 -13.37 -5.13 5.57
CA HIS A 56 -13.30 -4.43 6.85
C HIS A 56 -12.69 -5.30 7.95
N THR A 57 -12.90 -6.61 7.90
CA THR A 57 -12.39 -7.57 8.87
C THR A 57 -11.71 -8.75 8.17
N ALA A 58 -10.85 -9.48 8.88
CA ALA A 58 -10.14 -10.63 8.31
C ALA A 58 -11.03 -11.85 8.05
N GLN A 59 -12.20 -11.93 8.71
CA GLN A 59 -13.12 -13.06 8.65
C GLN A 59 -14.29 -12.85 7.67
N GLU A 60 -14.42 -11.65 7.10
CA GLU A 60 -15.52 -11.29 6.21
C GLU A 60 -15.21 -11.66 4.76
N THR A 61 -16.25 -12.00 4.01
CA THR A 61 -16.18 -12.12 2.55
C THR A 61 -15.67 -10.79 1.97
N ALA A 62 -14.75 -10.86 1.01
CA ALA A 62 -14.15 -9.67 0.40
C ALA A 62 -15.22 -8.64 -0.02
N SER A 63 -15.20 -7.46 0.59
CA SER A 63 -16.13 -6.38 0.26
C SER A 63 -15.87 -5.80 -1.13
N THR A 64 -14.67 -6.00 -1.67
CA THR A 64 -14.32 -5.59 -3.03
C THR A 64 -13.26 -6.55 -3.57
N SER A 65 -13.52 -7.14 -4.75
CA SER A 65 -12.56 -7.94 -5.50
C SER A 65 -12.13 -7.21 -6.77
N ILE A 66 -10.83 -7.23 -7.05
CA ILE A 66 -10.18 -6.58 -8.20
C ILE A 66 -9.44 -7.68 -8.97
N PRO A 67 -9.85 -8.02 -10.20
CA PRO A 67 -9.12 -9.00 -11.00
C PRO A 67 -7.74 -8.45 -11.37
N PHE A 68 -6.74 -9.33 -11.49
CA PHE A 68 -5.39 -8.92 -11.91
C PHE A 68 -5.38 -8.16 -13.24
N ALA A 69 -6.32 -8.49 -14.15
CA ALA A 69 -6.52 -7.78 -15.42
C ALA A 69 -6.72 -6.27 -15.25
N ASP A 70 -7.24 -5.81 -14.12
CA ASP A 70 -7.53 -4.40 -13.85
C ASP A 70 -6.40 -3.65 -13.16
N ILE A 71 -5.37 -4.35 -12.69
CA ILE A 71 -4.19 -3.76 -12.05
C ILE A 71 -3.24 -3.29 -13.15
N ILE A 72 -3.07 -2.00 -13.36
CA ILE A 72 -2.15 -1.44 -14.37
C ILE A 72 -0.71 -1.56 -13.88
N GLU A 73 -0.42 -1.04 -12.70
CA GLU A 73 0.93 -1.00 -12.12
C GLU A 73 0.85 -0.86 -10.59
N ALA A 74 1.96 -1.16 -9.91
CA ALA A 74 2.17 -0.83 -8.51
C ALA A 74 3.54 -0.17 -8.33
N ALA A 75 3.63 0.84 -7.48
CA ALA A 75 4.87 1.58 -7.28
C ALA A 75 4.98 2.12 -5.84
N LEU A 76 6.20 2.14 -5.31
CA LEU A 76 6.51 2.84 -4.06
C LEU A 76 6.39 4.35 -4.29
N VAL A 77 5.86 5.08 -3.31
CA VAL A 77 5.77 6.54 -3.38
C VAL A 77 7.07 7.14 -2.84
N PRO A 78 7.84 7.90 -3.62
CA PRO A 78 9.04 8.56 -3.11
C PRO A 78 8.69 9.59 -2.05
N ASP A 79 9.51 9.69 -1.00
CA ASP A 79 9.34 10.73 0.00
C ASP A 79 9.73 12.09 -0.59
N VAL A 80 8.74 12.94 -0.88
CA VAL A 80 8.97 14.28 -1.42
C VAL A 80 9.32 15.30 -0.32
N ARG A 81 9.70 14.85 0.89
CA ARG A 81 10.18 15.74 1.95
C ARG A 81 11.69 15.96 1.84
N GLY A 82 12.08 16.72 0.81
CA GLY A 82 13.47 17.14 0.58
C GLY A 82 13.66 18.49 -0.12
N THR A 83 12.59 19.18 -0.55
CA THR A 83 12.72 20.51 -1.19
C THR A 83 11.84 21.56 -0.50
N SER A 84 12.03 21.74 0.80
CA SER A 84 11.77 23.05 1.41
C SER A 84 12.94 24.00 1.11
N GLN A 85 13.21 24.26 -0.18
CA GLN A 85 13.88 25.51 -0.53
C GLN A 85 12.77 26.57 -0.61
N LEU A 86 12.98 27.67 0.13
CA LEU A 86 12.12 28.85 0.25
C LEU A 86 11.01 28.79 1.33
N ARG A 87 11.42 28.90 2.60
CA ARG A 87 10.99 30.01 3.47
C ARG A 87 12.10 30.34 4.46
N ARG A 88 12.97 31.25 4.04
CA ARG A 88 13.91 31.99 4.88
C ARG A 88 13.08 32.93 5.77
N GLY A 89 13.08 32.73 7.08
CA GLY A 89 12.51 33.68 8.03
C GLY A 89 11.87 33.06 9.27
N LEU A 90 12.60 33.12 10.38
CA LEU A 90 12.13 33.08 11.78
C LEU A 90 11.32 31.86 12.24
N ALA A 91 12.03 30.85 12.78
CA ALA A 91 11.61 30.12 13.98
C ALA A 91 12.80 29.27 14.49
N MET A 92 13.65 29.89 15.31
CA MET A 92 14.27 29.12 16.39
C MET A 92 13.17 28.77 17.41
N PHE A 93 13.38 27.69 18.16
CA PHE A 93 12.55 27.15 19.25
C PHE A 93 11.63 25.97 18.90
N VAL A 94 12.01 24.83 19.50
CA VAL A 94 11.38 23.50 19.55
C VAL A 94 11.41 22.69 18.25
N ALA A 95 12.61 22.26 17.86
CA ALA A 95 12.76 21.06 17.03
C ALA A 95 12.28 19.83 17.84
N ARG A 96 10.96 19.63 17.85
CA ARG A 96 10.35 18.36 18.23
C ARG A 96 10.94 17.32 17.27
N PRO A 97 11.46 16.16 17.72
CA PRO A 97 11.78 15.08 16.82
C PRO A 97 10.48 14.69 16.11
N SER A 98 10.30 15.20 14.89
CA SER A 98 9.25 14.72 13.99
C SER A 98 9.54 13.23 13.81
N PRO A 99 8.57 12.32 14.03
CA PRO A 99 8.75 10.89 13.80
C PRO A 99 8.90 10.65 12.28
N ALA A 100 10.10 10.94 11.78
CA ALA A 100 10.53 10.89 10.40
C ALA A 100 10.82 9.44 9.96
N ALA A 101 9.86 8.54 10.15
CA ALA A 101 10.04 7.12 9.84
C ALA A 101 8.90 6.48 9.05
N HIS A 102 7.83 7.20 8.69
CA HIS A 102 6.64 6.60 8.06
C HIS A 102 6.57 6.72 6.53
N SER A 103 7.60 7.27 5.88
CA SER A 103 7.53 7.57 4.44
C SER A 103 7.88 6.40 3.53
N ARG A 104 8.56 5.36 4.03
CA ARG A 104 9.00 4.21 3.21
C ARG A 104 7.97 3.10 3.06
N ASN A 105 6.85 3.19 3.77
CA ASN A 105 5.86 2.12 3.82
C ASN A 105 4.66 2.43 2.91
N ARG A 106 4.71 3.50 2.12
CA ARG A 106 3.61 3.95 1.26
C ARG A 106 3.84 3.54 -0.19
N PHE A 107 2.78 3.04 -0.81
CA PHE A 107 2.78 2.65 -2.21
C PHE A 107 1.43 2.94 -2.86
N THR A 108 1.41 2.93 -4.18
CA THR A 108 0.22 3.10 -4.99
C THR A 108 -0.03 1.87 -5.85
N VAL A 109 -1.30 1.59 -6.07
CA VAL A 109 -1.77 0.59 -7.02
C VAL A 109 -2.65 1.30 -8.03
N THR A 110 -2.16 1.45 -9.25
CA THR A 110 -2.92 2.06 -10.35
C THR A 110 -3.81 0.98 -10.94
N LEU A 111 -5.12 1.17 -10.88
CA LEU A 111 -6.12 0.31 -11.51
C LEU A 111 -6.71 1.05 -12.72
N LYS A 112 -7.35 0.32 -13.63
CA LYS A 112 -8.06 0.91 -14.79
C LYS A 112 -9.06 2.01 -14.40
N SER A 113 -9.73 1.87 -13.25
CA SER A 113 -10.77 2.79 -12.80
C SER A 113 -10.28 3.86 -11.83
N ARG A 114 -9.20 3.61 -11.07
CA ARG A 114 -8.77 4.45 -9.95
C ARG A 114 -7.35 4.13 -9.49
N VAL A 115 -6.76 5.03 -8.72
CA VAL A 115 -5.50 4.77 -7.98
C VAL A 115 -5.82 4.52 -6.52
N LEU A 116 -5.32 3.41 -5.98
CA LEU A 116 -5.33 3.12 -4.55
C LEU A 116 -4.01 3.61 -3.94
N ARG A 117 -4.10 4.38 -2.86
CA ARG A 117 -2.95 4.80 -2.05
C ARG A 117 -2.97 4.03 -0.74
N LEU A 118 -1.94 3.22 -0.53
CA LEU A 118 -1.86 2.26 0.56
C LEU A 118 -0.61 2.51 1.40
N THR A 119 -0.72 2.30 2.71
CA THR A 119 0.42 2.33 3.64
C THR A 119 0.48 1.01 4.40
N ALA A 120 1.63 0.34 4.35
CA ALA A 120 1.95 -0.88 5.08
C ALA A 120 2.51 -0.56 6.48
N GLU A 121 2.62 -1.59 7.33
CA GLU A 121 3.18 -1.43 8.68
C GLU A 121 4.70 -1.25 8.63
N SER A 122 5.36 -1.85 7.62
CA SER A 122 6.81 -1.75 7.40
C SER A 122 7.18 -1.49 5.94
N ALA A 123 8.42 -1.04 5.71
CA ALA A 123 8.94 -0.79 4.38
C ALA A 123 9.12 -2.10 3.59
N ALA A 124 9.61 -3.14 4.26
CA ALA A 124 9.76 -4.48 3.68
C ALA A 124 8.41 -5.05 3.22
N GLU A 125 7.36 -4.83 4.01
CA GLU A 125 6.01 -5.23 3.63
C GLU A 125 5.50 -4.43 2.42
N ALA A 126 5.73 -3.12 2.36
CA ALA A 126 5.37 -2.32 1.19
C ALA A 126 6.09 -2.77 -0.08
N GLU A 127 7.38 -3.08 0.01
CA GLU A 127 8.18 -3.62 -1.09
C GLU A 127 7.65 -4.98 -1.56
N LEU A 128 7.31 -5.87 -0.62
CA LEU A 128 6.71 -7.17 -0.91
C LEU A 128 5.37 -7.00 -1.65
N TRP A 129 4.49 -6.12 -1.18
CA TRP A 129 3.22 -5.82 -1.86
C TRP A 129 3.42 -5.28 -3.26
N VAL A 130 4.34 -4.33 -3.46
CA VAL A 130 4.64 -3.77 -4.79
C VAL A 130 5.18 -4.87 -5.71
N SER A 131 6.08 -5.73 -5.23
CA SER A 131 6.60 -6.86 -6.00
C SER A 131 5.48 -7.81 -6.44
N MET A 132 4.63 -8.26 -5.50
CA MET A 132 3.52 -9.16 -5.79
C MET A 132 2.50 -8.55 -6.75
N LEU A 133 2.15 -7.28 -6.58
CA LEU A 133 1.21 -6.58 -7.46
C LEU A 133 1.79 -6.31 -8.86
N SER A 134 3.10 -6.08 -8.95
CA SER A 134 3.79 -5.94 -10.23
C SER A 134 3.77 -7.25 -11.01
N MET A 135 4.03 -8.38 -10.34
CA MET A 135 3.86 -9.72 -10.93
C MET A 135 2.43 -9.98 -11.37
N ALA A 136 1.45 -9.65 -10.51
CA ALA A 136 0.03 -9.78 -10.83
C ALA A 136 -0.35 -8.99 -12.09
N SER A 137 0.12 -7.74 -12.21
CA SER A 137 -0.13 -6.87 -13.37
C SER A 137 0.53 -7.37 -14.67
N SER A 138 1.58 -8.18 -14.55
CA SER A 138 2.29 -8.78 -15.69
C SER A 138 1.67 -10.11 -16.14
N SER A 139 0.87 -10.74 -15.29
CA SER A 139 0.27 -12.05 -15.59
C SER A 139 -0.87 -12.02 -16.62
N ARG A 140 -1.30 -10.84 -17.07
CA ARG A 140 -2.56 -10.61 -17.81
C ARG A 140 -2.82 -11.55 -18.97
#